data_AF-A0A377XBE0-F1
#
_entry.id   AF-A0A377XBE0-F1
#
_cell.length_a   1.000
_cell.length_b   1.000
_cell.length_c   1.000
_cell.angle_alpha   90.00
_cell.angle_beta   90.00
_cell.angle_gamma   90.00
#
_symmetry.space_group_name_H-M   'P 1'
#
loop_
_entity.id
_entity.type
_entity.pdbx_description
1 polymer ?
#
loop_
_entity_poly.entity_id
_entity_poly.type
_entity_poly.pdbx_seq_one_letter_code
_entity_poly.pdbx_strand_id
1 'polypeptide(L)'
;MTRRAIGVSERPPLLQTIPLSLQHLFAMFGATVLVPILFHINPATVLLFNGIGTLLYLFICKGKIPAYLGSSFAFISPVLLLLPLGYEVALGGFIMCGVLFCLVSFIVKKSRYRLAGCDVPAGGDGRHRGGYRPRTGGRGG
;
A
#
# COMPACT_ATOMS: atom_id res chain seq x y z
N MET A 1 19.46 -21.69 -11.95
CA MET A 1 18.92 -20.31 -11.99
C MET A 1 18.94 -19.75 -10.57
N THR A 2 19.87 -18.84 -10.28
CA THR A 2 20.02 -18.22 -8.96
C THR A 2 18.86 -17.23 -8.75
N ARG A 3 17.84 -17.60 -7.97
CA ARG A 3 16.73 -16.69 -7.62
C ARG A 3 17.29 -15.53 -6.78
N ARG A 4 17.61 -14.40 -7.41
CA ARG A 4 17.85 -13.14 -6.71
C ARG A 4 16.51 -12.59 -6.22
N ALA A 5 16.40 -12.37 -4.90
CA ALA A 5 15.30 -11.62 -4.33
C ALA A 5 15.53 -10.13 -4.63
N ILE A 6 14.60 -9.50 -5.37
CA ILE A 6 14.67 -8.09 -5.74
C ILE A 6 14.35 -7.27 -4.49
N GLY A 7 15.27 -6.40 -4.07
CA GLY A 7 15.07 -5.54 -2.91
C GLY A 7 14.13 -4.36 -3.21
N VAL A 8 13.45 -3.84 -2.20
CA VAL A 8 12.52 -2.68 -2.31
C VAL A 8 13.20 -1.42 -2.90
N SER A 9 14.51 -1.27 -2.71
CA SER A 9 15.30 -0.14 -3.21
C SER A 9 16.02 -0.41 -4.54
N GLU A 10 15.95 -1.64 -5.09
CA GLU A 10 16.53 -1.92 -6.40
C GLU A 10 15.55 -1.47 -7.49
N ARG A 11 16.07 -0.76 -8.49
CA ARG A 11 15.32 -0.43 -9.71
C ARG A 11 15.76 -1.41 -10.79
N PRO A 12 15.05 -2.54 -11.00
CA PRO A 12 15.41 -3.49 -12.03
C PRO A 12 15.38 -2.83 -13.42
N PRO A 13 16.11 -3.38 -14.41
CA PRO A 13 16.06 -2.89 -15.78
C PRO A 13 14.62 -2.83 -16.28
N LEU A 14 14.30 -1.81 -17.08
CA LEU A 14 12.93 -1.52 -17.54
C LEU A 14 12.26 -2.73 -18.21
N LEU A 15 13.03 -3.54 -18.95
CA LEU A 15 12.57 -4.78 -19.58
C LEU A 15 12.02 -5.83 -18.59
N GLN A 16 12.49 -5.86 -17.35
CA GLN A 16 12.02 -6.79 -16.33
C GLN A 16 10.91 -6.18 -15.45
N THR A 17 10.90 -4.85 -15.32
CA THR A 17 9.92 -4.12 -14.50
C THR A 17 8.53 -4.07 -15.16
N ILE A 18 8.47 -3.92 -16.48
CA ILE A 18 7.20 -3.85 -17.24
C ILE A 18 6.36 -5.13 -17.09
N PRO A 19 6.87 -6.34 -17.38
CA PRO A 19 6.06 -7.55 -17.25
C PRO A 19 5.67 -7.84 -15.79
N LEU A 20 6.55 -7.54 -14.83
CA LEU A 20 6.29 -7.78 -13.40
C LEU A 20 5.20 -6.82 -12.85
N SER A 21 5.25 -5.55 -13.26
CA SER A 21 4.23 -4.55 -12.91
C SER A 21 2.88 -4.85 -13.58
N LEU A 22 2.88 -5.32 -14.83
CA LEU A 22 1.66 -5.80 -15.49
C LEU A 22 1.04 -6.99 -14.76
N GLN A 23 1.84 -7.99 -14.35
CA GLN A 23 1.33 -9.11 -13.56
C GLN A 23 0.69 -8.63 -12.25
N HIS A 24 1.32 -7.67 -11.57
CA HIS A 24 0.76 -7.14 -10.33
C HIS A 24 -0.50 -6.31 -10.58
N LEU A 25 -0.54 -5.55 -11.67
CA LEU A 25 -1.70 -4.78 -12.09
C LEU A 25 -2.89 -5.71 -12.38
N PHE A 26 -2.70 -6.77 -13.18
CA PHE A 26 -3.77 -7.73 -13.46
C PHE A 26 -4.24 -8.49 -12.21
N ALA A 27 -3.33 -8.81 -11.28
CA ALA A 27 -3.69 -9.43 -10.01
C ALA A 27 -4.57 -8.53 -9.13
N MET A 28 -4.27 -7.22 -9.07
CA MET A 28 -5.06 -6.23 -8.31
C MET A 28 -6.32 -5.76 -9.05
N PHE A 29 -6.32 -5.85 -10.38
CA PHE A 29 -7.39 -5.36 -11.25
C PHE A 29 -8.72 -6.05 -10.96
N GLY A 30 -8.72 -7.37 -10.76
CA GLY A 30 -9.93 -8.14 -10.51
C GLY A 30 -10.73 -7.63 -9.30
N ALA A 31 -10.06 -7.42 -8.17
CA ALA A 31 -10.68 -6.87 -6.97
C ALA A 31 -11.12 -5.41 -7.14
N THR A 32 -10.32 -4.61 -7.86
CA THR A 32 -10.55 -3.18 -8.03
C THR A 32 -11.73 -2.88 -8.94
N VAL A 33 -11.96 -3.72 -9.95
CA VAL A 33 -13.06 -3.58 -10.94
C VAL A 33 -14.34 -4.27 -10.48
N LEU A 34 -14.27 -5.26 -9.59
CA LEU A 34 -15.46 -5.93 -9.05
C LEU A 34 -16.37 -4.96 -8.29
N VAL A 35 -15.80 -4.09 -7.44
CA VAL A 35 -16.55 -3.12 -6.63
C VAL A 35 -17.37 -2.13 -7.48
N PRO A 36 -16.81 -1.41 -8.48
CA PRO A 36 -17.57 -0.49 -9.32
C PRO A 36 -18.63 -1.17 -10.18
N ILE A 37 -18.38 -2.41 -10.65
CA ILE A 37 -19.40 -3.20 -11.35
C ILE A 37 -20.60 -3.43 -10.44
N LEU A 38 -20.36 -3.76 -9.17
CA LEU A 38 -21.41 -3.99 -8.18
C LEU A 38 -22.21 -2.70 -7.89
N PHE A 39 -21.55 -1.54 -7.92
CA PHE A 39 -22.17 -0.24 -7.71
C PHE A 39 -22.80 0.37 -8.97
N HIS A 40 -22.74 -0.32 -10.12
CA HIS A 40 -23.23 0.17 -11.42
C HIS A 40 -22.58 1.50 -11.87
N ILE A 41 -21.32 1.72 -11.51
CA ILE A 41 -20.54 2.90 -11.89
C ILE A 41 -19.42 2.55 -12.88
N ASN A 42 -18.85 3.56 -13.53
CA ASN A 42 -17.75 3.35 -14.46
C ASN A 42 -16.47 2.87 -13.73
N PRO A 43 -15.98 1.64 -13.99
CA PRO A 43 -14.77 1.12 -13.35
C PRO A 43 -13.51 1.90 -13.73
N ALA A 44 -13.48 2.56 -14.89
CA ALA A 44 -12.34 3.36 -15.34
C ALA A 44 -12.09 4.55 -14.41
N THR A 45 -13.15 5.16 -13.86
CA THR A 45 -13.04 6.27 -12.91
C THR A 45 -12.38 5.80 -11.61
N VAL A 46 -12.79 4.64 -11.09
CA VAL A 46 -12.20 4.06 -9.87
C VAL A 46 -10.73 3.66 -10.09
N LEU A 47 -10.42 3.06 -11.24
CA LEU A 47 -9.03 2.74 -11.61
C LEU A 47 -8.16 3.99 -11.71
N LEU A 48 -8.66 5.06 -12.32
CA LEU A 48 -7.95 6.33 -12.45
C LEU A 48 -7.66 6.94 -11.07
N PHE A 49 -8.65 7.04 -10.18
CA PHE A 49 -8.47 7.61 -8.85
C PHE A 49 -7.60 6.73 -7.94
N ASN A 50 -7.69 5.39 -8.03
CA ASN A 50 -6.78 4.49 -7.30
C ASN A 50 -5.33 4.60 -7.78
N GLY A 51 -5.12 4.77 -9.10
CA GLY A 51 -3.81 5.03 -9.67
C GLY A 51 -3.21 6.36 -9.18
N ILE A 52 -3.99 7.44 -9.24
CA ILE A 52 -3.59 8.77 -8.74
C ILE A 52 -3.32 8.71 -7.23
N GLY A 53 -4.20 8.07 -6.45
CA GLY A 53 -4.03 7.90 -5.01
C GLY A 53 -2.77 7.12 -4.66
N THR A 54 -2.46 6.07 -5.42
CA THR A 54 -1.23 5.29 -5.25
C THR A 54 0.01 6.13 -5.53
N LEU A 55 0.00 6.93 -6.59
CA LEU A 55 1.11 7.84 -6.90
C LEU A 55 1.29 8.89 -5.79
N LEU A 56 0.20 9.46 -5.29
CA LEU A 56 0.20 10.41 -4.18
C LEU A 56 0.73 9.76 -2.89
N TYR A 57 0.32 8.53 -2.59
CA TYR A 57 0.79 7.77 -1.43
C TYR A 57 2.30 7.51 -1.50
N LEU A 58 2.79 7.04 -2.65
CA LEU A 58 4.22 6.83 -2.87
C LEU A 58 5.02 8.13 -2.72
N PHE A 59 4.47 9.25 -3.18
CA PHE A 59 5.07 10.57 -3.03
C PHE A 59 5.13 11.01 -1.55
N ILE A 60 4.02 10.88 -0.81
CA ILE A 60 3.94 11.20 0.63
C ILE A 60 4.90 10.30 1.44
N CYS A 61 4.99 9.01 1.10
CA CYS A 61 5.88 8.05 1.73
C CYS A 61 7.33 8.11 1.24
N LYS A 62 7.68 9.07 0.36
CA LYS A 62 9.02 9.24 -0.22
C LYS A 62 9.59 7.96 -0.86
N GLY A 63 8.73 7.12 -1.42
CA GLY A 63 9.12 5.85 -2.05
C GLY A 63 9.68 4.79 -1.10
N LYS A 64 9.52 4.94 0.23
CA LYS A 64 10.01 3.96 1.21
C LYS A 64 9.09 2.76 1.39
N ILE A 65 7.79 2.93 1.14
CA ILE A 65 6.77 1.89 1.33
C ILE A 65 6.10 1.64 -0.02
N PRO A 66 6.37 0.50 -0.68
CA PRO A 66 5.67 0.12 -1.89
C PRO A 66 4.27 -0.38 -1.51
N ALA A 67 3.26 0.47 -1.60
CA ALA A 67 1.86 0.07 -1.43
C ALA A 67 1.03 0.52 -2.64
N TYR A 68 0.01 -0.27 -2.96
CA TYR A 68 -0.96 0.01 -4.01
C TYR A 68 -2.34 0.17 -3.36
N LEU A 69 -3.06 1.24 -3.71
CA LEU A 69 -4.41 1.48 -3.23
C LEU A 69 -5.42 0.80 -4.17
N GLY A 70 -6.24 -0.09 -3.60
CA GLY A 70 -7.32 -0.77 -4.30
C GLY A 70 -8.68 -0.50 -3.68
N SER A 71 -9.74 -0.88 -4.38
CA SER A 71 -11.12 -0.79 -3.89
C SER A 71 -11.30 -1.66 -2.64
N SER A 72 -11.77 -1.07 -1.54
CA SER A 72 -11.93 -1.77 -0.28
C SER A 72 -13.28 -2.50 -0.22
N PHE A 73 -13.24 -3.84 -0.15
CA PHE A 73 -14.45 -4.68 -0.07
C PHE A 73 -15.32 -4.40 1.15
N ALA A 74 -14.76 -3.79 2.20
CA ALA A 74 -15.50 -3.33 3.38
C ALA A 74 -16.63 -2.33 3.04
N PHE A 75 -16.52 -1.59 1.92
CA PHE A 75 -17.55 -0.65 1.50
C PHE A 75 -18.67 -1.30 0.67
N ILE A 76 -18.56 -2.57 0.26
CA ILE A 76 -19.61 -3.22 -0.54
C ILE A 76 -20.93 -3.25 0.23
N SER A 77 -20.92 -3.78 1.45
CA SER A 77 -22.12 -3.96 2.26
C SER A 77 -22.87 -2.64 2.56
N PRO A 78 -22.23 -1.58 3.10
CA PRO A 78 -22.93 -0.33 3.38
C PRO A 78 -23.38 0.39 2.10
N VAL A 79 -22.60 0.34 1.01
CA VAL A 79 -22.97 1.03 -0.23
C VAL A 79 -24.15 0.35 -0.92
N LEU A 80 -24.20 -0.99 -0.94
CA LEU A 80 -25.38 -1.71 -1.46
C LEU A 80 -26.65 -1.40 -0.67
N LEU A 81 -26.55 -1.17 0.64
CA LEU A 81 -27.68 -0.76 1.47
C LEU A 81 -28.14 0.66 1.15
N LEU A 82 -27.21 1.56 0.80
CA LEU A 82 -27.48 2.97 0.50
C LEU A 82 -27.80 3.24 -0.97
N LEU A 83 -27.56 2.28 -1.88
CA LEU A 83 -27.87 2.39 -3.31
C LEU A 83 -29.29 2.91 -3.62
N PRO A 84 -30.38 2.45 -2.96
CA PRO A 84 -31.72 2.98 -3.20
C PRO A 84 -31.91 4.45 -2.80
N LEU A 85 -31.07 4.98 -1.91
CA LEU A 85 -31.08 6.39 -1.50
C LEU A 85 -30.24 7.29 -2.43
N GLY A 86 -29.51 6.69 -3.37
CA GLY A 86 -28.66 7.37 -4.33
C GLY A 86 -27.17 7.26 -4.01
N TYR A 87 -26.37 7.11 -5.06
CA TYR A 87 -24.92 6.98 -4.96
C TYR A 87 -24.24 8.26 -4.42
N GLU A 88 -24.88 9.42 -4.55
CA GLU A 88 -24.39 10.69 -4.01
C GLU A 88 -24.25 10.67 -2.48
N VAL A 89 -25.14 9.97 -1.78
CA VAL A 89 -25.08 9.80 -0.33
C VAL A 89 -23.88 8.94 0.06
N ALA A 90 -23.58 7.90 -0.73
CA ALA A 90 -22.39 7.07 -0.54
C ALA A 90 -21.09 7.86 -0.76
N LEU A 91 -21.04 8.76 -1.75
CA LEU A 91 -19.90 9.66 -1.98
C LEU A 91 -19.62 10.54 -0.76
N GLY A 92 -20.66 11.10 -0.13
CA GLY A 92 -20.52 11.85 1.13
C GLY A 92 -19.91 11.00 2.25
N GLY A 93 -20.34 9.74 2.36
CA GLY A 93 -19.74 8.77 3.29
C GLY A 93 -18.26 8.51 3.03
N PHE A 94 -17.85 8.36 1.77
CA PHE A 94 -16.44 8.16 1.40
C PHE A 94 -15.56 9.35 1.80
N ILE A 95 -16.03 10.58 1.61
CA ILE A 95 -15.32 11.79 2.01
C ILE A 95 -15.12 11.81 3.53
N MET A 96 -16.17 11.51 4.30
CA MET A 96 -16.09 11.48 5.77
C MET A 96 -15.16 10.36 6.28
N CYS A 97 -15.16 9.17 5.65
CA CYS A 97 -14.18 8.13 5.95
C CYS A 97 -12.74 8.59 5.69
N GLY A 98 -12.50 9.31 4.59
CA GLY A 98 -11.20 9.90 4.30
C GLY A 98 -10.74 10.89 5.37
N VAL A 99 -11.64 11.78 5.80
CA VAL A 99 -11.38 12.72 6.90
C VAL A 99 -11.08 11.98 8.21
N LEU A 100 -11.84 10.93 8.52
CA LEU A 100 -11.59 10.09 9.70
C LEU A 100 -10.20 9.44 9.64
N PHE A 101 -9.77 8.93 8.47
CA PHE A 101 -8.42 8.41 8.30
C PHE A 101 -7.34 9.47 8.47
N CYS A 102 -7.56 10.70 8.00
CA CYS A 102 -6.66 11.82 8.26
C CYS A 102 -6.57 12.16 9.75
N LEU A 103 -7.71 12.18 10.46
CA LEU A 103 -7.78 12.42 11.91
C LEU A 103 -7.05 11.32 12.68
N VAL A 104 -7.32 10.05 12.38
CA VAL A 104 -6.62 8.91 12.98
C VAL A 104 -5.12 8.98 12.69
N SER A 105 -4.71 9.33 11.47
CA SER A 105 -3.30 9.54 11.12
C SER A 105 -2.67 10.65 11.96
N PHE A 106 -3.38 11.74 12.22
CA PHE A 106 -2.92 12.83 13.09
C PHE A 106 -2.84 12.39 14.55
N ILE A 107 -3.82 11.63 15.04
CA ILE A 107 -3.81 11.06 16.39
C ILE A 107 -2.64 10.09 16.56
N VAL A 108 -2.38 9.21 15.59
CA VAL A 108 -1.23 8.29 15.62
C VAL A 108 0.08 9.07 15.60
N LYS A 109 0.20 10.10 14.75
CA LYS A 109 1.35 11.01 14.76
C LYS A 109 1.51 11.70 16.12
N LYS A 110 0.40 12.06 16.78
CA LYS A 110 0.41 12.57 18.14
C LYS A 110 0.90 11.52 19.15
N SER A 111 0.25 10.37 19.21
CA SER A 111 0.56 9.32 20.18
C SER A 111 1.96 8.73 20.00
N ARG A 112 2.53 8.80 18.79
CA ARG A 112 3.91 8.37 18.50
C ARG A 112 4.96 9.19 19.26
N TYR A 113 4.72 10.46 19.59
CA TYR A 113 5.62 11.21 20.47
C TYR A 113 5.41 10.90 21.97
N ARG A 114 4.32 10.20 22.34
CA ARG A 114 4.00 9.86 23.74
C ARG A 114 4.30 8.39 24.10
N LEU A 115 4.58 7.55 23.12
CA LEU A 115 5.07 6.17 23.26
C LEU A 115 6.56 6.06 22.95
N ALA A 116 7.35 7.07 23.35
CA ALA A 116 8.81 7.01 23.42
C ALA A 116 9.25 6.02 24.53
N GLY A 117 8.98 4.75 24.29
CA GLY A 117 9.30 3.62 25.16
C GLY A 117 9.12 2.26 24.47
N CYS A 118 8.33 2.17 23.41
CA CYS A 118 8.33 1.01 22.52
C CYS A 118 8.34 1.47 21.07
N ASP A 119 9.56 1.55 20.52
CA ASP A 119 9.81 1.63 19.09
C ASP A 119 9.10 0.47 18.39
N VAL A 120 7.93 0.72 17.81
CA VAL A 120 7.46 -0.08 16.68
C VAL A 120 8.34 0.33 15.51
N PRO A 121 9.35 -0.45 15.10
CA PRO A 121 10.28 -0.01 14.06
C PRO A 121 9.49 0.33 12.81
N ALA A 122 9.53 1.60 12.41
CA ALA A 122 9.11 1.97 11.07
C ALA A 122 10.02 1.17 10.12
N GLY A 123 9.40 0.39 9.23
CA GLY A 123 10.02 -0.60 8.36
C GLY A 123 11.48 -0.31 8.00
N GLY A 124 12.34 -1.25 8.39
CA GLY A 124 13.78 -1.10 8.41
C GLY A 124 14.40 -0.57 7.13
N ASP A 125 15.16 0.51 7.29
CA ASP A 125 16.25 0.87 6.41
C ASP A 125 17.31 -0.26 6.48
N GLY A 126 17.39 -1.06 5.42
CA GLY A 126 18.32 -2.20 5.30
C GLY A 126 19.80 -1.81 5.17
N ARG A 127 20.20 -0.60 5.60
CA ARG A 127 21.58 -0.10 5.48
C ARG A 127 22.56 -0.55 6.56
N HIS A 128 22.18 -1.46 7.45
CA HIS A 128 23.10 -2.09 8.40
C HIS A 128 23.14 -3.61 8.26
N ARG A 129 23.88 -4.10 7.25
CA ARG A 129 24.64 -5.36 7.33
C ARG A 129 26.05 -5.01 6.86
N GLY A 130 27.01 -4.62 7.71
CA GLY A 130 27.39 -5.37 8.91
C GLY A 130 28.05 -6.66 8.44
N GLY A 131 29.32 -6.56 8.05
CA GLY A 131 30.08 -7.65 7.44
C GLY A 131 30.11 -8.89 8.32
N TYR A 132 29.68 -10.01 7.74
CA TYR A 132 29.94 -11.33 8.29
C TYR A 132 31.43 -11.63 8.06
N ARG A 133 32.29 -11.27 9.02
CA ARG A 133 33.62 -11.87 9.13
C ARG A 133 33.42 -13.27 9.76
N PRO A 134 33.74 -14.38 9.06
CA PRO A 134 33.84 -15.66 9.75
C PRO A 134 34.99 -15.54 10.75
N ARG A 135 34.67 -15.80 12.02
CA ARG A 135 35.62 -15.91 13.12
C ARG A 135 36.54 -17.09 12.79
N THR A 136 37.79 -16.81 12.45
CA THR A 136 38.88 -17.78 12.45
C THR A 136 39.04 -18.29 13.89
N GLY A 137 38.45 -19.46 14.17
CA GLY A 137 38.64 -20.20 15.40
C GLY A 137 39.76 -21.22 15.20
N GLY A 138 41.00 -20.80 15.42
CA GLY A 138 42.11 -21.71 15.67
C GLY A 138 42.18 -22.07 17.16
N ARG A 139 42.19 -23.37 17.46
CA ARG A 139 42.74 -24.09 18.62
C ARG A 139 42.38 -25.56 18.36
N GLY A 140 43.30 -26.50 18.15
CA GLY A 140 44.50 -26.78 18.95
C GLY A 140 44.17 -28.02 19.78
N GLY A 141 44.64 -29.18 19.34
CA GLY A 141 44.41 -30.51 19.92
C GLY A 141 44.72 -31.58 18.90
#